data_AF-A0A397CR45-F1
#
_entry.id   AF-A0A397CR45-F1
#
_cell.length_a   1.000
_cell.length_b   1.000
_cell.length_c   1.000
_cell.angle_alpha   90.00
_cell.angle_beta   90.00
_cell.angle_gamma   90.00
#
_symmetry.space_group_name_H-M   'P 1'
#
loop_
_entity.id
_entity.type
_entity.pdbx_description
1 polymer ?
#
loop_
_entity_poly.entity_id
_entity_poly.type
_entity_poly.pdbx_seq_one_letter_code
_entity_poly.pdbx_strand_id
1 'polypeptide(L)'
;MVTALAVKEEYLIFEEDFDSTFDLSVWKHDITLGGNGNREFEVYVNSRNNSYVKDGKLHLRATLTDEAYGRESIENGVMDLWGRVFLARTPSCSSPQFAGCRKEANGHDILPPVQSARIQTMESFSFKYGRVEVRTKLPRGDWLWPGIWMMAKDNRYGPWPSSGELDIMESRGNGPDYTDDKGNPIGNNRFSACFHFGPAWNKDGYPVAVNDTQALPDHRSYGDEFHTFGFYWDEDDMYAYVDSPENVVTRVAEYGKKSFWDIGLESGAWNASGM
;
A
#
# COMPACT_ATOMS: atom_id res chain seq x y z
N MET A 1 -6.55 -28.34 -28.17
CA MET A 1 -7.75 -27.82 -27.49
C MET A 1 -7.24 -27.08 -26.25
N VAL A 2 -7.38 -25.76 -26.21
CA VAL A 2 -7.14 -25.00 -24.99
C VAL A 2 -8.42 -25.16 -24.17
N THR A 3 -8.37 -25.96 -23.11
CA THR A 3 -9.44 -25.99 -22.11
C THR A 3 -9.48 -24.60 -21.48
N ALA A 4 -10.52 -23.83 -21.79
CA ALA A 4 -10.85 -22.65 -21.02
C ALA A 4 -10.97 -23.08 -19.54
N LEU A 5 -10.21 -22.45 -18.66
CA LEU A 5 -10.37 -22.63 -17.22
C LEU A 5 -11.84 -22.35 -16.89
N ALA A 6 -12.49 -23.26 -16.15
CA ALA A 6 -13.82 -23.02 -15.66
C ALA A 6 -13.78 -21.76 -14.78
N VAL A 7 -14.46 -20.70 -15.21
CA VAL A 7 -14.60 -19.48 -14.41
C VAL A 7 -15.44 -19.87 -13.18
N LYS A 8 -14.82 -19.89 -11.99
CA LYS A 8 -15.55 -20.05 -10.73
C LYS A 8 -16.56 -18.89 -10.64
N GLU A 9 -17.81 -19.17 -10.26
CA GLU A 9 -18.79 -18.10 -10.07
C GLU A 9 -18.33 -17.15 -8.96
N GLU A 10 -18.29 -15.85 -9.26
CA GLU A 10 -17.92 -14.79 -8.32
C GLU A 10 -19.17 -13.98 -7.97
N TYR A 11 -19.29 -13.58 -6.70
CA TYR A 11 -20.38 -12.76 -6.19
C TYR A 11 -19.82 -11.46 -5.61
N LEU A 12 -20.44 -10.33 -5.95
CA LEU A 12 -20.08 -9.04 -5.36
C LEU A 12 -20.49 -9.04 -3.89
N ILE A 13 -19.51 -8.87 -2.99
CA ILE A 13 -19.72 -8.85 -1.54
C ILE A 13 -19.39 -7.49 -0.90
N PHE A 14 -18.68 -6.63 -1.63
CA PHE A 14 -18.30 -5.28 -1.21
C PHE A 14 -18.00 -4.45 -2.45
N GLU A 15 -18.50 -3.22 -2.45
CA GLU A 15 -18.27 -2.23 -3.50
C GLU A 15 -18.23 -0.85 -2.85
N GLU A 16 -17.32 -0.01 -3.34
CA GLU A 16 -17.27 1.41 -3.04
C GLU A 16 -17.01 2.14 -4.36
N ASP A 17 -18.00 2.90 -4.81
CA ASP A 17 -17.96 3.67 -6.07
C ASP A 17 -17.57 5.13 -5.85
N PHE A 18 -17.54 5.60 -4.60
CA PHE A 18 -17.30 6.99 -4.23
C PHE A 18 -18.23 8.00 -4.93
N ASP A 19 -19.48 7.64 -5.22
CA ASP A 19 -20.40 8.47 -6.01
C ASP A 19 -20.84 9.77 -5.31
N SER A 20 -20.87 9.80 -3.97
CA SER A 20 -21.40 10.94 -3.22
C SER A 20 -20.48 11.45 -2.13
N THR A 21 -20.16 10.61 -1.15
CA THR A 21 -19.40 11.02 0.04
C THR A 21 -18.38 9.97 0.41
N PHE A 22 -17.32 10.41 1.08
CA PHE A 22 -16.35 9.48 1.64
C PHE A 22 -16.92 8.80 2.90
N ASP A 23 -17.31 7.52 2.80
CA ASP A 23 -17.94 6.79 3.89
C ASP A 23 -16.93 6.40 4.98
N LEU A 24 -16.95 7.16 6.08
CA LEU A 24 -16.08 6.92 7.26
C LEU A 24 -16.54 5.75 8.14
N SER A 25 -17.71 5.15 7.86
CA SER A 25 -18.11 3.89 8.47
C SER A 25 -17.40 2.69 7.82
N VAL A 26 -16.99 2.85 6.56
CA VAL A 26 -16.22 1.86 5.80
C VAL A 26 -14.73 2.16 5.89
N TRP A 27 -14.31 3.38 5.56
CA TRP A 27 -12.89 3.73 5.45
C TRP A 27 -12.41 4.50 6.67
N LYS A 28 -11.45 3.92 7.39
CA LYS A 28 -10.77 4.59 8.49
C LYS A 28 -9.41 5.09 8.06
N HIS A 29 -9.03 6.27 8.54
CA HIS A 29 -7.68 6.80 8.36
C HIS A 29 -6.70 6.17 9.32
N ASP A 30 -5.54 5.82 8.80
CA ASP A 30 -4.34 5.68 9.62
C ASP A 30 -3.80 7.10 9.89
N ILE A 31 -3.57 7.46 11.15
CA ILE A 31 -3.15 8.80 11.58
C ILE A 31 -1.88 8.64 12.39
N THR A 32 -0.74 8.85 11.74
CA THR A 32 0.58 8.66 12.34
C THR A 32 1.65 9.43 11.57
N LEU A 33 2.73 9.77 12.26
CA LEU A 33 3.99 10.31 11.71
C LEU A 33 5.17 9.34 11.86
N GLY A 34 4.89 8.06 12.13
CA GLY A 34 5.91 7.05 12.50
C GLY A 34 6.74 6.51 11.33
N GLY A 35 6.48 6.95 10.10
CA GLY A 35 7.22 6.52 8.91
C GLY A 35 7.13 5.03 8.57
N ASN A 36 6.17 4.31 9.18
CA ASN A 36 5.76 2.92 8.92
C ASN A 36 6.89 1.88 8.80
N GLY A 37 8.05 2.11 9.42
CA GLY A 37 9.23 1.23 9.31
C GLY A 37 10.06 1.45 8.03
N ASN A 38 9.54 2.20 7.06
CA ASN A 38 10.16 2.50 5.76
C ASN A 38 10.92 3.83 5.75
N ARG A 39 10.91 4.58 6.86
CA ARG A 39 11.43 5.95 6.94
C ARG A 39 10.73 6.91 5.98
N GLU A 40 9.45 6.64 5.75
CA GLU A 40 8.50 7.57 5.15
C GLU A 40 8.53 8.92 5.89
N PHE A 41 8.42 10.02 5.14
CA PHE A 41 8.62 11.38 5.67
C PHE A 41 7.31 12.17 5.81
N GLU A 42 6.18 11.59 5.43
CA GLU A 42 4.87 12.19 5.54
C GLU A 42 4.22 11.95 6.91
N VAL A 43 3.26 12.81 7.25
CA VAL A 43 2.27 12.53 8.28
C VAL A 43 0.96 12.13 7.61
N TYR A 44 0.40 11.00 8.02
CA TYR A 44 -0.94 10.63 7.63
C TYR A 44 -1.97 11.33 8.50
N VAL A 45 -2.95 11.96 7.85
CA VAL A 45 -3.97 12.77 8.52
C VAL A 45 -5.37 12.47 7.98
N ASN A 46 -6.37 12.60 8.86
CA ASN A 46 -7.76 12.68 8.44
C ASN A 46 -8.13 14.12 8.07
N SER A 47 -7.66 14.56 6.91
CA SER A 47 -7.91 15.90 6.35
C SER A 47 -8.55 15.80 4.97
N ARG A 48 -9.52 16.67 4.70
CA ARG A 48 -10.17 16.79 3.39
C ARG A 48 -9.30 17.49 2.34
N ASN A 49 -8.14 18.04 2.73
CA ASN A 49 -7.11 18.44 1.77
C ASN A 49 -6.35 17.22 1.20
N ASN A 50 -6.32 16.11 1.94
CA ASN A 50 -5.52 14.93 1.61
C ASN A 50 -6.34 13.73 1.19
N SER A 51 -7.58 13.61 1.64
CA SER A 51 -8.50 12.55 1.22
C SER A 51 -9.89 13.13 1.04
N TYR A 52 -10.44 13.07 -0.18
CA TYR A 52 -11.77 13.61 -0.44
C TYR A 52 -12.38 12.94 -1.66
N VAL A 53 -13.72 12.90 -1.69
CA VAL A 53 -14.46 12.48 -2.88
C VAL A 53 -14.78 13.70 -3.72
N LYS A 54 -14.47 13.62 -5.01
CA LYS A 54 -14.82 14.65 -6.00
C LYS A 54 -15.04 14.00 -7.36
N ASP A 55 -16.15 14.33 -7.99
CA ASP A 55 -16.55 13.84 -9.31
C ASP A 55 -16.61 12.29 -9.37
N GLY A 56 -17.23 11.68 -8.35
CA GLY A 56 -17.41 10.22 -8.24
C GLY A 56 -16.11 9.44 -8.00
N LYS A 57 -15.09 10.09 -7.42
CA LYS A 57 -13.74 9.51 -7.25
C LYS A 57 -13.16 9.91 -5.92
N LEU A 58 -12.55 8.94 -5.24
CA LEU A 58 -11.64 9.22 -4.14
C LEU A 58 -10.34 9.83 -4.69
N HIS A 59 -9.93 10.94 -4.08
CA HIS A 59 -8.62 11.55 -4.30
C HIS A 59 -7.80 11.40 -3.02
N LEU A 60 -6.65 10.74 -3.11
CA LEU A 60 -5.61 10.78 -2.10
C LEU A 60 -4.51 11.73 -2.60
N ARG A 61 -4.33 12.84 -1.90
CA ARG A 61 -3.46 13.95 -2.33
C ARG A 61 -2.43 14.26 -1.26
N ALA A 62 -1.16 14.17 -1.62
CA ALA A 62 -0.09 14.73 -0.82
C ALA A 62 -0.15 16.27 -0.87
N THR A 63 0.03 16.92 0.27
CA THR A 63 0.13 18.38 0.39
C THR A 63 1.34 18.75 1.23
N LEU A 64 1.87 19.96 1.06
CA LEU A 64 2.98 20.39 1.89
C LEU A 64 2.49 20.79 3.28
N THR A 65 3.19 20.38 4.32
CA THR A 65 2.85 20.71 5.70
C THR A 65 3.06 22.20 5.97
N ASP A 66 4.01 22.85 5.29
CA ASP A 66 4.36 24.26 5.52
C ASP A 66 3.29 25.21 4.98
N GLU A 67 2.58 24.83 3.93
CA GLU A 67 1.38 25.51 3.45
C GLU A 67 0.28 25.56 4.52
N ALA A 68 0.18 24.54 5.38
CA ALA A 68 -0.83 24.45 6.43
C ALA A 68 -0.41 25.10 7.76
N TYR A 69 0.86 24.96 8.16
CA TYR A 69 1.33 25.35 9.51
C TYR A 69 2.47 26.37 9.52
N GLY A 70 2.98 26.75 8.36
CA GLY A 70 4.16 27.62 8.24
C GLY A 70 5.48 26.89 8.47
N ARG A 71 6.51 27.36 7.78
CA ARG A 71 7.85 26.77 7.80
C ARG A 71 8.50 26.74 9.19
N GLU A 72 8.34 27.80 9.97
CA GLU A 72 8.90 27.88 11.34
C GLU A 72 8.37 26.77 12.25
N SER A 73 7.07 26.45 12.13
CA SER A 73 6.43 25.37 12.88
C SER A 73 7.02 24.00 12.54
N ILE A 74 7.46 23.79 11.31
CA ILE A 74 8.06 22.52 10.88
C ILE A 74 9.52 22.41 11.34
N GLU A 75 10.25 23.51 11.31
CA GLU A 75 11.67 23.52 11.68
C GLU A 75 11.87 23.46 13.21
N ASN A 76 10.98 24.06 14.00
CA ASN A 76 11.17 24.22 15.45
C ASN A 76 9.92 23.91 16.31
N GLY A 77 8.83 23.45 15.70
CA GLY A 77 7.57 23.23 16.40
C GLY A 77 7.37 21.81 16.91
N VAL A 78 6.16 21.56 17.38
CA VAL A 78 5.73 20.26 17.92
C VAL A 78 4.49 19.81 17.16
N MET A 79 4.51 18.57 16.65
CA MET A 79 3.33 17.88 16.16
C MET A 79 2.84 16.89 17.21
N ASP A 80 1.60 17.03 17.67
CA ASP A 80 0.97 16.12 18.64
C ASP A 80 -0.37 15.62 18.11
N LEU A 81 -0.40 14.35 17.68
CA LEU A 81 -1.55 13.70 17.09
C LEU A 81 -2.47 13.06 18.14
N TRP A 82 -2.16 13.14 19.43
CA TRP A 82 -3.06 12.60 20.47
C TRP A 82 -4.31 13.46 20.67
N GLY A 83 -4.28 14.72 20.24
CA GLY A 83 -5.39 15.66 20.37
C GLY A 83 -5.72 15.96 21.83
N ARG A 84 -5.22 17.07 22.39
CA ARG A 84 -5.81 17.61 23.62
C ARG A 84 -7.14 18.29 23.26
N VAL A 85 -8.25 17.60 23.47
CA VAL A 85 -9.57 18.25 23.59
C VAL A 85 -10.20 17.83 24.90
N PHE A 86 -10.44 18.79 25.79
CA PHE A 86 -10.98 18.64 27.14
C PHE A 86 -12.35 17.90 27.21
N LEU A 87 -12.98 17.59 26.07
CA LEU A 87 -14.35 17.06 25.96
C LEU A 87 -14.55 15.96 24.88
N ALA A 88 -13.52 15.52 24.14
CA ALA A 88 -13.65 14.47 23.12
C ALA A 88 -12.71 13.28 23.42
N ARG A 89 -13.29 12.11 23.65
CA ARG A 89 -12.63 10.89 24.16
C ARG A 89 -12.00 9.98 23.09
N THR A 90 -11.69 10.48 21.90
CA THR A 90 -11.05 9.67 20.86
C THR A 90 -9.63 10.18 20.60
N PRO A 91 -8.58 9.44 21.00
CA PRO A 91 -7.24 9.74 20.54
C PRO A 91 -7.24 9.67 19.02
N SER A 92 -6.80 10.75 18.36
CA SER A 92 -6.76 10.79 16.89
C SER A 92 -5.61 9.96 16.32
N CYS A 93 -4.56 9.66 17.09
CA CYS A 93 -3.45 8.84 16.61
C CYS A 93 -3.80 7.35 16.58
N SER A 94 -3.52 6.70 15.45
CA SER A 94 -3.75 5.27 15.25
C SER A 94 -2.57 4.39 15.69
N SER A 95 -1.34 4.90 15.64
CA SER A 95 -0.12 4.12 15.91
C SER A 95 0.98 4.95 16.60
N PRO A 96 1.33 4.62 17.86
CA PRO A 96 2.43 5.26 18.58
C PRO A 96 3.82 4.71 18.22
N GLN A 97 3.91 3.72 17.34
CA GLN A 97 5.17 3.14 16.93
C GLN A 97 6.07 4.20 16.29
N PHE A 98 7.39 4.11 16.52
CA PHE A 98 8.38 5.03 15.96
C PHE A 98 8.10 6.52 16.27
N ALA A 99 7.63 6.81 17.49
CA ALA A 99 7.20 8.15 17.89
C ALA A 99 6.03 8.70 17.05
N GLY A 100 5.25 7.83 16.42
CA GLY A 100 4.24 8.17 15.41
C GLY A 100 3.06 9.01 15.88
N CYS A 101 2.94 9.34 17.16
CA CYS A 101 1.88 10.21 17.67
C CYS A 101 2.36 11.57 18.16
N ARG A 102 3.67 11.77 18.33
CA ARG A 102 4.20 13.06 18.77
C ARG A 102 5.67 13.21 18.38
N LYS A 103 5.99 14.32 17.73
CA LYS A 103 7.36 14.72 17.37
C LYS A 103 7.59 16.18 17.72
N GLU A 104 8.78 16.48 18.22
CA GLU A 104 9.27 17.83 18.45
C GLU A 104 10.47 18.05 17.55
N ALA A 105 10.39 19.09 16.72
CA ALA A 105 11.47 19.47 15.82
C ALA A 105 12.55 20.24 16.56
N ASN A 106 13.78 20.13 16.07
CA ASN A 106 14.96 20.76 16.69
C ASN A 106 15.90 21.39 15.65
N GLY A 107 15.38 21.76 14.48
CA GLY A 107 16.13 22.29 13.34
C GLY A 107 16.88 21.23 12.52
N HIS A 108 17.52 20.25 13.15
CA HIS A 108 18.20 19.15 12.46
C HIS A 108 17.26 18.02 12.04
N ASP A 109 16.27 17.73 12.89
CA ASP A 109 15.18 16.81 12.61
C ASP A 109 13.86 17.60 12.60
N ILE A 110 13.36 17.87 11.40
CA ILE A 110 12.15 18.67 11.19
C ILE A 110 10.89 17.81 11.34
N LEU A 111 9.73 18.45 11.54
CA LEU A 111 8.44 17.78 11.41
C LEU A 111 8.25 17.25 9.97
N PRO A 112 7.41 16.21 9.76
CA PRO A 112 7.07 15.72 8.44
C PRO A 112 6.72 16.86 7.47
N PRO A 113 7.52 17.08 6.39
CA PRO A 113 7.30 18.20 5.49
C PRO A 113 6.10 18.00 4.55
N VAL A 114 5.54 16.79 4.51
CA VAL A 114 4.39 16.42 3.67
C VAL A 114 3.27 15.84 4.54
N GLN A 115 2.03 16.16 4.19
CA GLN A 115 0.83 15.51 4.69
C GLN A 115 0.27 14.60 3.61
N SER A 116 -0.21 13.41 3.98
CA SER A 116 -0.85 12.46 3.07
C SER A 116 -2.05 11.79 3.74
N ALA A 117 -2.67 10.85 3.05
CA ALA A 117 -3.75 10.03 3.57
C ALA A 117 -3.51 8.55 3.28
N ARG A 118 -3.67 7.73 4.31
CA ARG A 118 -3.70 6.27 4.25
C ARG A 118 -5.02 5.83 4.87
N ILE A 119 -5.74 4.98 4.16
CA ILE A 119 -7.09 4.56 4.54
C ILE A 119 -7.19 3.05 4.50
N GLN A 120 -8.03 2.48 5.36
CA GLN A 120 -8.15 1.03 5.52
C GLN A 120 -9.55 0.62 5.93
N THR A 121 -9.90 -0.63 5.60
CA THR A 121 -11.18 -1.28 5.92
C THR A 121 -11.08 -2.26 7.09
N MET A 122 -9.94 -2.32 7.80
CA MET A 122 -9.64 -3.34 8.82
C MET A 122 -10.76 -3.58 9.84
N GLU A 123 -11.50 -2.52 10.22
CA GLU A 123 -12.60 -2.59 11.18
C GLU A 123 -13.99 -2.80 10.55
N SER A 124 -14.15 -2.57 9.25
CA SER A 124 -15.45 -2.55 8.55
C SER A 124 -15.64 -3.74 7.62
N PHE A 125 -14.60 -4.13 6.88
CA PHE A 125 -14.67 -5.18 5.89
C PHE A 125 -13.37 -5.97 5.78
N SER A 126 -13.49 -7.29 5.80
CA SER A 126 -12.41 -8.24 5.56
C SER A 126 -13.02 -9.50 4.96
N PHE A 127 -12.34 -10.10 3.99
CA PHE A 127 -12.84 -11.29 3.31
C PHE A 127 -11.73 -12.32 3.14
N LYS A 128 -12.14 -13.56 2.87
CA LYS A 128 -11.23 -14.65 2.50
C LYS A 128 -11.73 -15.28 1.22
N TYR A 129 -10.80 -15.37 0.27
CA TYR A 129 -11.00 -15.88 -1.09
C TYR A 129 -11.87 -14.98 -1.96
N GLY A 130 -11.50 -14.91 -3.23
CA GLY A 130 -12.17 -14.12 -4.25
C GLY A 130 -11.21 -13.15 -4.93
N ARG A 131 -11.82 -12.10 -5.48
CA ARG A 131 -11.17 -11.09 -6.31
C ARG A 131 -11.35 -9.73 -5.67
N VAL A 132 -10.29 -8.93 -5.68
CA VAL A 132 -10.35 -7.49 -5.41
C VAL A 132 -9.82 -6.76 -6.62
N GLU A 133 -10.53 -5.71 -7.02
CA GLU A 133 -10.14 -4.83 -8.12
C GLU A 133 -10.23 -3.39 -7.67
N VAL A 134 -9.17 -2.64 -7.90
CA VAL A 134 -9.12 -1.20 -7.61
C VAL A 134 -8.80 -0.47 -8.89
N ARG A 135 -9.77 0.32 -9.37
CA ARG A 135 -9.59 1.15 -10.56
C ARG A 135 -9.08 2.54 -10.17
N THR A 136 -7.82 2.84 -10.49
CA THR A 136 -7.19 4.11 -10.11
C THR A 136 -6.28 4.65 -11.21
N LYS A 137 -5.92 5.93 -11.08
CA LYS A 137 -4.87 6.58 -11.86
C LYS A 137 -3.76 6.99 -10.92
N LEU A 138 -2.53 6.57 -11.19
CA LEU A 138 -1.42 6.82 -10.28
C LEU A 138 -1.05 8.31 -10.24
N PRO A 139 -0.67 8.84 -9.06
CA PRO A 139 -0.21 10.22 -8.97
C PRO A 139 1.13 10.42 -9.68
N ARG A 140 1.35 11.66 -10.13
CA ARG A 140 2.62 12.10 -10.71
C ARG A 140 3.27 13.08 -9.76
N GLY A 141 4.55 12.87 -9.46
CA GLY A 141 5.32 13.73 -8.57
C GLY A 141 6.52 12.99 -8.02
N ASP A 142 7.62 13.73 -7.88
CA ASP A 142 8.83 13.17 -7.29
C ASP A 142 8.55 12.73 -5.85
N TRP A 143 9.17 11.61 -5.47
CA TRP A 143 9.12 11.04 -4.12
C TRP A 143 7.77 10.47 -3.69
N LEU A 144 6.73 10.54 -4.54
CA LEU A 144 5.47 9.86 -4.26
C LEU A 144 5.64 8.35 -4.38
N TRP A 145 5.03 7.61 -3.47
CA TRP A 145 4.99 6.15 -3.46
C TRP A 145 3.55 5.68 -3.23
N PRO A 146 2.70 5.66 -4.28
CA PRO A 146 1.37 5.08 -4.19
C PRO A 146 1.43 3.56 -3.96
N GLY A 147 0.53 3.06 -3.11
CA GLY A 147 0.38 1.64 -2.82
C GLY A 147 -1.10 1.23 -2.73
N ILE A 148 -1.42 0.06 -3.28
CA ILE A 148 -2.68 -0.66 -3.08
C ILE A 148 -2.31 -2.05 -2.58
N TRP A 149 -2.72 -2.35 -1.35
CA TRP A 149 -2.25 -3.53 -0.66
C TRP A 149 -3.25 -4.00 0.38
N MET A 150 -3.06 -5.23 0.85
CA MET A 150 -3.92 -5.87 1.84
C MET A 150 -3.10 -6.43 2.99
N MET A 151 -3.66 -6.30 4.19
CA MET A 151 -3.12 -6.90 5.42
C MET A 151 -4.08 -7.92 5.99
N ALA A 152 -3.52 -8.91 6.69
CA ALA A 152 -4.32 -9.77 7.54
C ALA A 152 -5.03 -8.95 8.62
N LYS A 153 -6.34 -9.20 8.80
CA LYS A 153 -7.12 -8.58 9.88
C LYS A 153 -6.60 -8.97 11.27
N ASP A 154 -6.21 -10.23 11.41
CA ASP A 154 -5.69 -10.80 12.66
C ASP A 154 -4.25 -11.29 12.41
N ASN A 155 -3.33 -10.97 13.33
CA ASN A 155 -1.95 -11.48 13.30
C ASN A 155 -1.85 -12.93 13.83
N ARG A 156 -2.62 -13.87 13.27
CA ARG A 156 -2.76 -15.26 13.78
C ARG A 156 -1.46 -16.05 13.76
N TYR A 157 -0.58 -15.76 12.81
CA TYR A 157 0.68 -16.48 12.62
C TYR A 157 1.88 -15.72 13.19
N GLY A 158 1.65 -14.58 13.85
CA GLY A 158 2.70 -13.72 14.41
C GLY A 158 2.76 -12.35 13.72
N PRO A 159 3.72 -11.50 14.12
CA PRO A 159 3.93 -10.20 13.49
C PRO A 159 4.34 -10.36 12.02
N TRP A 160 4.36 -9.26 11.29
CA TRP A 160 4.85 -9.23 9.91
C TRP A 160 6.25 -9.86 9.76
N PRO A 161 6.52 -10.65 8.69
CA PRO A 161 5.62 -11.01 7.59
C PRO A 161 4.85 -12.32 7.86
N SER A 162 4.85 -12.85 9.08
CA SER A 162 4.29 -14.19 9.35
C SER A 162 2.80 -14.31 9.10
N SER A 163 2.05 -13.22 9.33
CA SER A 163 0.62 -13.20 8.99
C SER A 163 0.33 -12.73 7.56
N GLY A 164 1.37 -12.34 6.81
CA GLY A 164 1.30 -11.95 5.40
C GLY A 164 0.96 -10.48 5.16
N GLU A 165 1.43 -10.00 4.01
CA GLU A 165 1.09 -8.71 3.37
C GLU A 165 1.02 -8.94 1.86
N LEU A 166 0.05 -8.33 1.21
CA LEU A 166 -0.23 -8.56 -0.21
C LEU A 166 -0.29 -7.23 -0.95
N ASP A 167 0.82 -6.86 -1.57
CA ASP A 167 0.95 -5.66 -2.37
C ASP A 167 0.49 -5.94 -3.80
N ILE A 168 -0.68 -5.41 -4.12
CA ILE A 168 -1.30 -5.56 -5.44
C ILE A 168 -0.63 -4.63 -6.44
N MET A 169 -0.27 -3.42 -5.99
CA MET A 169 0.43 -2.42 -6.80
C MET A 169 1.20 -1.47 -5.89
N GLU A 170 2.50 -1.37 -6.14
CA GLU A 170 3.35 -0.29 -5.64
C GLU A 170 4.14 0.34 -6.79
N SER A 171 4.20 1.66 -6.83
CA SER A 171 4.92 2.39 -7.90
C SER A 171 5.60 3.63 -7.35
N ARG A 172 6.55 4.19 -8.11
CA ARG A 172 7.06 5.54 -7.87
C ARG A 172 6.22 6.54 -8.64
N GLY A 173 5.99 7.72 -8.10
CA GLY A 173 5.31 8.82 -8.82
C GLY A 173 6.21 9.59 -9.78
N ASN A 174 7.53 9.37 -9.73
CA ASN A 174 8.52 10.01 -10.62
C ASN A 174 8.21 9.74 -12.09
N GLY A 175 8.67 10.62 -12.97
CA GLY A 175 8.42 10.50 -14.42
C GLY A 175 9.02 9.22 -15.05
N PRO A 176 8.59 8.87 -16.27
CA PRO A 176 9.03 7.66 -16.98
C PRO A 176 10.55 7.53 -17.18
N ASP A 177 11.28 8.66 -17.16
CA ASP A 177 12.73 8.71 -17.34
C ASP A 177 13.52 8.45 -16.05
N TYR A 178 12.83 8.24 -14.92
CA TYR A 178 13.48 7.96 -13.64
C TYR A 178 14.04 6.54 -13.62
N THR A 179 15.33 6.39 -13.30
CA THR A 179 16.04 5.11 -13.30
C THR A 179 16.74 4.81 -11.98
N ASP A 180 16.97 3.53 -11.70
CA ASP A 180 17.86 3.09 -10.63
C ASP A 180 19.35 3.34 -10.99
N ASP A 181 20.26 3.02 -10.06
CA ASP A 181 21.72 3.18 -10.25
C ASP A 181 22.29 2.33 -11.39
N LYS A 182 21.52 1.36 -11.92
CA LYS A 182 21.89 0.48 -13.03
C LYS A 182 21.25 0.92 -14.35
N GLY A 183 20.48 2.01 -14.35
CA GLY A 183 19.78 2.52 -15.52
C GLY A 183 18.47 1.80 -15.84
N ASN A 184 17.95 0.95 -14.96
CA ASN A 184 16.64 0.33 -15.15
C ASN A 184 15.55 1.37 -14.86
N PRO A 185 14.49 1.46 -15.67
CA PRO A 185 13.38 2.36 -15.38
C PRO A 185 12.73 1.97 -14.06
N ILE A 186 12.41 2.94 -13.21
CA ILE A 186 11.72 2.78 -11.92
C ILE A 186 10.70 3.90 -11.67
N GLY A 187 10.31 4.64 -12.71
CA GLY A 187 9.29 5.68 -12.63
C GLY A 187 7.85 5.13 -12.62
N ASN A 188 6.89 6.03 -12.78
CA ASN A 188 5.45 5.75 -12.83
C ASN A 188 4.99 5.01 -14.10
N ASN A 189 5.93 4.60 -14.95
CA ASN A 189 5.70 3.77 -16.13
C ASN A 189 5.78 2.27 -15.83
N ARG A 190 6.12 1.88 -14.60
CA ARG A 190 6.05 0.49 -14.11
C ARG A 190 5.55 0.45 -12.66
N PHE A 191 5.21 -0.73 -12.20
CA PHE A 191 4.88 -0.98 -10.80
C PHE A 191 5.30 -2.40 -10.41
N SER A 192 5.28 -2.67 -9.11
CA SER A 192 5.58 -3.97 -8.51
C SER A 192 4.33 -4.54 -7.86
N ALA A 193 4.18 -5.87 -7.93
CA ALA A 193 3.28 -6.62 -7.08
C ALA A 193 4.12 -7.60 -6.26
N CYS A 194 3.88 -7.67 -4.96
CA CYS A 194 4.72 -8.36 -3.99
C CYS A 194 3.87 -9.03 -2.92
N PHE A 195 4.14 -10.29 -2.60
CA PHE A 195 3.48 -10.97 -1.49
C PHE A 195 4.51 -11.36 -0.43
N HIS A 196 4.42 -10.72 0.73
CA HIS A 196 5.32 -10.97 1.84
C HIS A 196 4.80 -12.11 2.70
N PHE A 197 5.70 -13.02 3.06
CA PHE A 197 5.42 -14.15 3.93
C PHE A 197 6.72 -14.64 4.56
N GLY A 198 6.69 -15.12 5.80
CA GLY A 198 7.89 -15.70 6.40
C GLY A 198 7.85 -15.85 7.91
N PRO A 199 8.79 -16.62 8.50
CA PRO A 199 8.78 -16.88 9.94
C PRO A 199 9.15 -15.66 10.81
N ALA A 200 9.80 -14.64 10.23
CA ALA A 200 10.28 -13.46 10.95
C ALA A 200 10.60 -12.30 9.99
N TRP A 201 10.68 -11.07 10.52
CA TRP A 201 10.96 -9.84 9.76
C TRP A 201 12.23 -9.91 8.88
N ASN A 202 13.25 -10.64 9.32
CA ASN A 202 14.52 -10.82 8.61
C ASN A 202 14.58 -12.12 7.77
N LYS A 203 13.44 -12.79 7.64
CA LYS A 203 13.25 -14.03 6.89
C LYS A 203 12.03 -13.88 6.00
N ASP A 204 11.92 -12.74 5.35
CA ASP A 204 10.88 -12.48 4.39
C ASP A 204 11.12 -13.26 3.10
N GLY A 205 10.12 -14.03 2.70
CA GLY A 205 10.09 -14.93 1.55
C GLY A 205 9.60 -14.26 0.26
N TYR A 206 9.34 -12.96 0.28
CA TYR A 206 8.89 -12.21 -0.90
C TYR A 206 9.68 -12.42 -2.21
N PRO A 207 10.99 -12.76 -2.24
CA PRO A 207 11.73 -12.89 -3.51
C PRO A 207 11.18 -13.95 -4.47
N VAL A 208 10.33 -14.89 -4.01
CA VAL A 208 9.66 -15.87 -4.88
C VAL A 208 8.21 -15.51 -5.23
N ALA A 209 7.73 -14.37 -4.75
CA ALA A 209 6.36 -13.90 -4.93
C ALA A 209 6.29 -12.42 -5.34
N VAL A 210 7.41 -11.86 -5.79
CA VAL A 210 7.50 -10.48 -6.30
C VAL A 210 7.77 -10.49 -7.79
N ASN A 211 7.15 -9.56 -8.49
CA ASN A 211 7.54 -9.22 -9.84
C ASN A 211 7.25 -7.75 -10.13
N ASP A 212 8.14 -7.14 -10.91
CA ASP A 212 7.92 -5.81 -11.44
C ASP A 212 7.40 -5.92 -12.88
N THR A 213 6.47 -5.06 -13.26
CA THR A 213 6.13 -4.92 -14.68
C THR A 213 7.31 -4.35 -15.46
N GLN A 214 7.30 -4.63 -16.77
CA GLN A 214 8.07 -3.83 -17.71
C GLN A 214 7.54 -2.39 -17.71
N ALA A 215 8.39 -1.44 -18.10
CA ALA A 215 7.94 -0.09 -18.37
C ALA A 215 6.94 -0.09 -19.53
N LEU A 216 5.88 0.72 -19.42
CA LEU A 216 4.95 0.95 -20.52
C LEU A 216 5.69 1.52 -21.75
N PRO A 217 5.31 1.10 -22.97
CA PRO A 217 5.94 1.61 -24.20
C PRO A 217 5.61 3.09 -24.42
N ASP A 218 6.34 3.72 -25.34
CA ASP A 218 6.10 5.08 -25.83
C ASP A 218 6.14 6.18 -24.75
N HIS A 219 6.94 5.98 -23.69
CA HIS A 219 7.02 6.90 -22.53
C HIS A 219 5.67 7.17 -21.84
N ARG A 220 4.70 6.26 -21.98
CA ARG A 220 3.44 6.32 -21.24
C ARG A 220 3.65 5.99 -19.77
N SER A 221 2.68 6.36 -18.95
CA SER A 221 2.69 5.99 -17.53
C SER A 221 1.31 5.65 -16.99
N TYR A 222 1.28 4.93 -15.87
CA TYR A 222 0.04 4.58 -15.16
C TYR A 222 -0.66 5.80 -14.52
N GLY A 223 -0.11 7.00 -14.70
CA GLY A 223 -0.74 8.27 -14.38
C GLY A 223 -1.40 8.98 -15.57
N ASP A 224 -1.42 8.39 -16.77
CA ASP A 224 -2.11 8.93 -17.95
C ASP A 224 -3.62 8.67 -17.91
N GLU A 225 -4.00 7.45 -17.57
CA GLU A 225 -5.38 6.98 -17.55
C GLU A 225 -5.68 6.10 -16.34
N PHE A 226 -6.94 5.70 -16.19
CA PHE A 226 -7.33 4.77 -15.14
C PHE A 226 -7.01 3.35 -15.56
N HIS A 227 -6.37 2.61 -14.68
CA HIS A 227 -6.10 1.19 -14.80
C HIS A 227 -6.79 0.42 -13.69
N THR A 228 -7.11 -0.84 -13.94
CA THR A 228 -7.64 -1.74 -12.92
C THR A 228 -6.52 -2.60 -12.39
N PHE A 229 -6.15 -2.41 -11.12
CA PHE A 229 -5.19 -3.27 -10.44
C PHE A 229 -5.96 -4.34 -9.68
N GLY A 230 -5.73 -5.59 -10.06
CA GLY A 230 -6.52 -6.71 -9.61
C GLY A 230 -5.69 -7.73 -8.87
N PHE A 231 -6.34 -8.41 -7.94
CA PHE A 231 -5.76 -9.52 -7.22
C PHE A 231 -6.83 -10.61 -7.05
N TYR A 232 -6.42 -11.85 -7.28
CA TYR A 232 -7.26 -13.04 -7.13
C TYR A 232 -6.54 -14.05 -6.24
N TRP A 233 -7.24 -14.58 -5.24
CA TRP A 233 -6.79 -15.80 -4.56
C TRP A 233 -7.97 -16.71 -4.20
N ASP A 234 -7.76 -18.02 -4.35
CA ASP A 234 -8.62 -19.06 -3.78
C ASP A 234 -7.75 -20.09 -3.04
N GLU A 235 -8.20 -21.34 -2.91
CA GLU A 235 -7.39 -22.41 -2.29
C GLU A 235 -6.32 -22.99 -3.21
N ASP A 236 -6.42 -22.75 -4.52
CA ASP A 236 -5.62 -23.38 -5.57
C ASP A 236 -4.65 -22.40 -6.24
N ASP A 237 -4.98 -21.11 -6.26
CA ASP A 237 -4.28 -20.10 -7.04
C ASP A 237 -4.21 -18.73 -6.35
N MET A 238 -3.16 -17.97 -6.65
CA MET A 238 -2.92 -16.63 -6.10
C MET A 238 -2.10 -15.79 -7.07
N TYR A 239 -2.66 -14.69 -7.56
CA TYR A 239 -1.97 -13.79 -8.50
C TYR A 239 -2.51 -12.36 -8.47
N ALA A 240 -1.63 -11.41 -8.81
CA ALA A 240 -2.00 -10.04 -9.14
C ALA A 240 -1.93 -9.80 -10.65
N TYR A 241 -2.74 -8.88 -11.16
CA TYR A 241 -2.84 -8.55 -12.58
C TYR A 241 -3.21 -7.08 -12.80
N VAL A 242 -3.09 -6.60 -14.05
CA VAL A 242 -3.48 -5.25 -14.44
C VAL A 242 -4.39 -5.24 -15.67
N ASP A 243 -5.47 -4.48 -15.61
CA ASP A 243 -6.53 -4.27 -16.60
C ASP A 243 -7.35 -5.51 -16.99
N SER A 244 -6.73 -6.70 -17.06
CA SER A 244 -7.38 -7.97 -17.34
C SER A 244 -6.72 -9.09 -16.53
N PRO A 245 -7.48 -10.08 -16.02
CA PRO A 245 -6.92 -11.26 -15.35
C PRO A 245 -5.90 -12.05 -16.17
N GLU A 246 -5.89 -11.88 -17.50
CA GLU A 246 -4.88 -12.49 -18.39
C GLU A 246 -3.50 -11.81 -18.30
N ASN A 247 -3.44 -10.54 -17.88
CA ASN A 247 -2.22 -9.75 -17.74
C ASN A 247 -1.62 -9.95 -16.34
N VAL A 248 -1.24 -11.19 -16.04
CA VAL A 248 -0.65 -11.56 -14.74
C VAL A 248 0.68 -10.83 -14.52
N VAL A 249 0.82 -10.19 -13.37
CA VAL A 249 2.03 -9.49 -12.94
C VAL A 249 2.88 -10.42 -12.09
N THR A 250 2.33 -10.93 -10.99
CA THR A 250 2.98 -11.92 -10.12
C THR A 250 2.00 -13.03 -9.81
N ARG A 251 2.50 -14.26 -9.70
CA ARG A 251 1.72 -15.47 -9.38
C ARG A 251 2.59 -16.40 -8.57
N VAL A 252 2.08 -16.83 -7.42
CA VAL A 252 2.86 -17.69 -6.51
C VAL A 252 2.91 -19.10 -7.10
N ALA A 253 4.08 -19.51 -7.57
CA ALA A 253 4.28 -20.87 -8.05
C ALA A 253 4.01 -21.88 -6.93
N GLU A 254 3.34 -22.99 -7.27
CA GLU A 254 3.00 -24.09 -6.35
C GLU A 254 2.07 -23.73 -5.18
N TYR A 255 1.47 -22.53 -5.16
CA TYR A 255 0.34 -22.24 -4.28
C TYR A 255 -0.80 -23.25 -4.52
N GLY A 256 -1.54 -23.57 -3.45
CA GLY A 256 -2.57 -24.62 -3.44
C GLY A 256 -2.07 -26.06 -3.45
N LYS A 257 -0.82 -26.29 -3.90
CA LYS A 257 -0.16 -27.60 -3.82
C LYS A 257 0.77 -27.72 -2.62
N LYS A 258 1.39 -26.60 -2.22
CA LYS A 258 2.36 -26.50 -1.13
C LYS A 258 1.93 -25.41 -0.15
N SER A 259 2.31 -25.57 1.10
CA SER A 259 2.18 -24.48 2.07
C SER A 259 3.19 -23.38 1.77
N PHE A 260 2.92 -22.14 2.18
CA PHE A 260 3.93 -21.07 2.14
C PHE A 260 5.20 -21.42 2.91
N TRP A 261 5.10 -22.30 3.92
CA TRP A 261 6.24 -22.83 4.65
C TRP A 261 7.15 -23.67 3.75
N ASP A 262 6.58 -24.60 2.98
CA ASP A 262 7.33 -25.45 2.07
C ASP A 262 7.93 -24.64 0.91
N ILE A 263 7.16 -23.68 0.37
CA ILE A 263 7.63 -22.75 -0.68
C ILE A 263 8.87 -21.97 -0.19
N GLY A 264 8.83 -21.42 1.02
CA GLY A 264 9.94 -20.66 1.62
C GLY A 264 11.18 -21.51 1.91
N LEU A 265 11.01 -22.76 2.34
CA LEU A 265 12.13 -23.69 2.56
C LEU A 265 12.79 -24.13 1.25
N GLU A 266 12.00 -24.56 0.27
CA GLU A 266 12.50 -25.12 -0.98
C GLU A 266 13.16 -24.08 -1.88
N SER A 267 12.64 -22.85 -1.86
CA SER A 267 13.25 -21.73 -2.58
C SER A 267 14.60 -21.28 -1.98
N GLY A 268 14.91 -21.75 -0.77
CA GLY A 268 16.05 -21.29 0.00
C GLY A 268 15.89 -19.87 0.54
N ALA A 269 14.68 -19.28 0.44
CA ALA A 269 14.39 -17.94 0.94
C ALA A 269 14.74 -17.77 2.42
N TRP A 270 14.70 -18.86 3.21
CA TRP A 270 15.00 -18.83 4.64
C TRP A 270 16.28 -19.53 5.06
N ASN A 271 17.07 -20.07 4.13
CA ASN A 271 18.26 -20.85 4.45
C ASN A 271 19.21 -20.06 5.38
N ALA A 272 19.59 -20.71 6.47
CA ALA A 272 20.30 -20.14 7.62
C ALA A 272 21.82 -19.98 7.38
N SER A 273 22.24 -19.52 6.21
CA SER A 273 23.67 -19.39 5.86
C SER A 273 24.09 -17.96 5.51
N GLY A 274 23.57 -16.95 6.21
CA GLY A 274 23.90 -15.55 5.97
C GLY A 274 23.58 -14.58 7.10
N MET A 275 23.70 -15.03 8.36
CA MET A 275 23.88 -14.13 9.51
C MET A 275 25.36 -14.10 9.87
#